data_AF-C0DSX5-F1
#
_entry.id   AF-C0DSX5-F1
#
_cell.length_a   1.000
_cell.length_b   1.000
_cell.length_c   1.000
_cell.angle_alpha   90.00
_cell.angle_beta   90.00
_cell.angle_gamma   90.00
#
_symmetry.space_group_name_H-M   'P 1'
#
loop_
_entity.id
_entity.type
_entity.pdbx_description
1 polymer ?
#
loop_
_entity_poly.entity_id
_entity_poly.type
_entity_poly.pdbx_seq_one_letter_code
_entity_poly.pdbx_strand_id
1 'polypeptide(L)'
;MNSVSIGLNAGKGASNNIRTIAIGDSAAINSNGNNNVAVGTQAMNGYVGNASIGIGEQAGLESKGQHNTVIGWTAARHLDGDDNIAIGTRANDATAATPRTVAKTVALGSDTKATVNGAVAVGNKSVASTAAGVEGVDPLNAVTAKNNATWTSTEAAVSVGDVANNITRQITGVAAGKEDTDVVNVAQLKAVASQITTQAVATTPLKVGDGNNGNPAGKVITPTGADANKLATAGDIANAINNSGFNIDAGGNVVGSHTV
;
A
#
# COMPACT_ATOMS: atom_id res chain seq x y z
N MET A 1 -15.86 -35.05 -29.41
CA MET A 1 -15.85 -33.64 -29.85
C MET A 1 -17.06 -32.97 -29.22
N ASN A 2 -16.89 -32.18 -28.15
CA ASN A 2 -18.00 -31.58 -27.42
C ASN A 2 -17.85 -30.05 -27.40
N SER A 3 -17.72 -29.43 -28.57
CA SER A 3 -17.49 -27.98 -28.69
C SER A 3 -18.74 -27.28 -29.21
N VAL A 4 -18.93 -26.02 -28.81
CA VAL A 4 -20.03 -25.15 -29.27
C VAL A 4 -19.43 -24.02 -30.10
N SER A 5 -19.99 -23.75 -31.27
CA SER A 5 -19.55 -22.65 -32.14
C SER A 5 -20.77 -21.92 -32.71
N ILE A 6 -20.92 -20.65 -32.36
CA ILE A 6 -22.07 -19.80 -32.74
C ILE A 6 -21.53 -18.46 -33.22
N GLY A 7 -21.83 -18.07 -34.46
CA GLY A 7 -21.37 -16.81 -35.05
C GLY A 7 -20.54 -17.04 -36.33
N LEU A 8 -20.40 -15.98 -37.13
CA LEU A 8 -19.62 -16.04 -38.36
C LEU A 8 -18.15 -16.33 -38.02
N ASN A 9 -17.54 -17.34 -38.65
CA ASN A 9 -16.17 -17.81 -38.41
C ASN A 9 -15.84 -18.29 -36.98
N ALA A 10 -16.81 -18.45 -36.07
CA ALA A 10 -16.56 -18.95 -34.73
C ALA A 10 -15.86 -20.32 -34.78
N GLY A 11 -14.72 -20.46 -34.10
CA GLY A 11 -13.91 -21.67 -34.06
C GLY A 11 -13.23 -22.07 -35.38
N LYS A 12 -13.33 -21.26 -36.44
CA LYS A 12 -12.74 -21.58 -37.76
C LYS A 12 -11.22 -21.67 -37.65
N GLY A 13 -10.61 -22.67 -38.27
CA GLY A 13 -9.15 -22.85 -38.25
C GLY A 13 -8.57 -23.20 -36.88
N ALA A 14 -9.40 -23.42 -35.85
CA ALA A 14 -8.92 -23.84 -34.55
C ALA A 14 -8.37 -25.27 -34.59
N SER A 15 -7.26 -25.49 -33.90
CA SER A 15 -6.62 -26.80 -33.71
C SER A 15 -6.74 -27.21 -32.24
N ASN A 16 -6.84 -28.51 -31.94
CA ASN A 16 -6.97 -29.02 -30.57
C ASN A 16 -8.02 -28.27 -29.74
N ASN A 17 -9.20 -28.02 -30.31
CA ASN A 17 -10.23 -27.18 -29.71
C ASN A 17 -11.38 -28.01 -29.10
N ILE A 18 -11.03 -29.04 -28.31
CA ILE A 18 -11.98 -29.99 -27.73
C ILE A 18 -12.59 -29.40 -26.46
N ARG A 19 -13.92 -29.53 -26.28
CA ARG A 19 -14.66 -29.01 -25.11
C ARG A 19 -14.60 -27.48 -24.99
N THR A 20 -14.51 -26.78 -26.12
CA THR A 20 -14.47 -25.31 -26.14
C THR A 20 -15.81 -24.72 -26.52
N ILE A 21 -16.15 -23.59 -25.92
CA ILE A 21 -17.30 -22.75 -26.29
C ILE A 21 -16.77 -21.55 -27.06
N ALA A 22 -17.25 -21.32 -28.28
CA ALA A 22 -16.92 -20.17 -29.11
C ALA A 22 -18.21 -19.48 -29.58
N ILE A 23 -18.52 -18.30 -29.05
CA ILE A 23 -19.77 -17.57 -29.33
C ILE A 23 -19.43 -16.12 -29.71
N GLY A 24 -19.67 -15.73 -30.95
CA GLY A 24 -19.39 -14.40 -31.48
C GLY A 24 -18.72 -14.45 -32.85
N ASP A 25 -18.74 -13.33 -33.58
CA ASP A 25 -18.00 -13.22 -34.84
C ASP A 25 -16.51 -13.46 -34.59
N SER A 26 -15.94 -14.44 -35.30
CA SER A 26 -14.53 -14.80 -35.26
C SER A 26 -14.01 -15.17 -33.86
N ALA A 27 -14.89 -15.54 -32.93
CA ALA A 27 -14.50 -16.03 -31.60
C ALA A 27 -13.69 -17.34 -31.73
N ALA A 28 -12.56 -17.43 -31.03
CA ALA A 28 -11.64 -18.58 -31.05
C ALA A 28 -11.18 -19.01 -32.46
N ILE A 29 -11.21 -18.13 -33.46
CA ILE A 29 -10.64 -18.41 -34.79
C ILE A 29 -9.13 -18.65 -34.65
N ASN A 30 -8.57 -19.62 -35.37
CA ASN A 30 -7.16 -20.00 -35.34
C ASN A 30 -6.59 -20.27 -33.92
N SER A 31 -7.44 -20.58 -32.95
CA SER A 31 -7.01 -20.93 -31.59
C SER A 31 -6.38 -22.33 -31.54
N ASN A 32 -5.48 -22.56 -30.59
CA ASN A 32 -4.88 -23.87 -30.31
C ASN A 32 -4.98 -24.19 -28.82
N GLY A 33 -5.98 -24.97 -28.43
CA GLY A 33 -6.12 -25.45 -27.07
C GLY A 33 -7.56 -25.80 -26.68
N ASN A 34 -7.65 -26.65 -25.66
CA ASN A 34 -8.88 -27.32 -25.25
C ASN A 34 -9.51 -26.64 -24.04
N ASN A 35 -10.79 -26.93 -23.81
CA ASN A 35 -11.54 -26.52 -22.62
C ASN A 35 -11.68 -24.99 -22.45
N ASN A 36 -11.63 -24.23 -23.54
CA ASN A 36 -11.69 -22.78 -23.48
C ASN A 36 -13.14 -22.26 -23.54
N VAL A 37 -13.36 -21.03 -23.09
CA VAL A 37 -14.64 -20.32 -23.25
C VAL A 37 -14.37 -18.97 -23.87
N ALA A 38 -14.69 -18.81 -25.16
CA ALA A 38 -14.55 -17.58 -25.92
C ALA A 38 -15.94 -17.01 -26.25
N VAL A 39 -16.29 -15.85 -25.68
CA VAL A 39 -17.61 -15.21 -25.90
C VAL A 39 -17.42 -13.74 -26.24
N GLY A 40 -17.77 -13.33 -27.45
CA GLY A 40 -17.61 -11.97 -27.96
C GLY A 40 -16.89 -11.94 -29.31
N THR A 41 -17.00 -10.82 -30.02
CA THR A 41 -16.32 -10.64 -31.31
C THR A 41 -14.81 -10.74 -31.15
N GLN A 42 -14.18 -11.66 -31.88
CA GLN A 42 -12.74 -11.97 -31.82
C GLN A 42 -12.20 -12.35 -30.42
N ALA A 43 -13.08 -12.74 -29.48
CA ALA A 43 -12.64 -13.27 -28.19
C ALA A 43 -11.74 -14.49 -28.42
N MET A 44 -10.55 -14.52 -27.81
CA MET A 44 -9.55 -15.59 -27.94
C MET A 44 -9.17 -15.97 -29.39
N ASN A 45 -9.31 -15.04 -30.35
CA ASN A 45 -8.80 -15.24 -31.71
C ASN A 45 -7.27 -15.41 -31.66
N GLY A 46 -6.74 -16.49 -32.23
CA GLY A 46 -5.32 -16.83 -32.20
C GLY A 46 -4.78 -17.26 -30.82
N TYR A 47 -5.65 -17.55 -29.85
CA TYR A 47 -5.23 -17.93 -28.50
C TYR A 47 -4.54 -19.30 -28.48
N VAL A 48 -3.45 -19.43 -27.72
CA VAL A 48 -2.75 -20.71 -27.52
C VAL A 48 -2.72 -21.09 -26.05
N GLY A 49 -3.42 -22.15 -25.68
CA GLY A 49 -3.48 -22.61 -24.29
C GLY A 49 -4.82 -23.23 -23.93
N ASN A 50 -4.85 -23.91 -22.78
CA ASN A 50 -5.98 -24.71 -22.35
C ASN A 50 -6.68 -24.07 -21.14
N ALA A 51 -7.96 -24.42 -20.97
CA ALA A 51 -8.74 -24.14 -19.77
C ALA A 51 -8.81 -22.64 -19.40
N SER A 52 -8.89 -21.77 -20.40
CA SER A 52 -8.96 -20.32 -20.24
C SER A 52 -10.34 -19.77 -20.64
N ILE A 53 -10.73 -18.66 -20.03
CA ILE A 53 -11.98 -17.94 -20.27
C ILE A 53 -11.64 -16.58 -20.88
N GLY A 54 -12.22 -16.24 -22.03
CA GLY A 54 -12.16 -14.94 -22.68
C GLY A 54 -13.57 -14.46 -23.02
N ILE A 55 -14.06 -13.45 -22.30
CA ILE A 55 -15.41 -12.89 -22.49
C ILE A 55 -15.32 -11.38 -22.76
N GLY A 56 -15.83 -10.94 -23.89
CA GLY A 56 -15.74 -9.56 -24.37
C GLY A 56 -15.08 -9.48 -25.74
N GLU A 57 -15.31 -8.37 -26.45
CA GLU A 57 -14.65 -8.15 -27.74
C GLU A 57 -13.13 -8.11 -27.55
N GLN A 58 -12.41 -8.92 -28.34
CA GLN A 58 -10.95 -9.08 -28.30
C GLN A 58 -10.36 -9.47 -26.93
N ALA A 59 -11.17 -10.00 -26.01
CA ALA A 59 -10.68 -10.55 -24.75
C ALA A 59 -9.70 -11.72 -25.03
N GLY A 60 -8.46 -11.61 -24.55
CA GLY A 60 -7.42 -12.61 -24.78
C GLY A 60 -6.99 -12.75 -26.24
N LEU A 61 -7.21 -11.75 -27.10
CA LEU A 61 -6.76 -11.80 -28.50
C LEU A 61 -5.25 -12.11 -28.59
N GLU A 62 -4.88 -13.08 -29.42
CA GLU A 62 -3.50 -13.49 -29.72
C GLU A 62 -2.62 -13.69 -28.47
N SER A 63 -3.22 -14.20 -27.41
CA SER A 63 -2.59 -14.44 -26.11
C SER A 63 -2.19 -15.90 -25.94
N LYS A 64 -1.21 -16.17 -25.07
CA LYS A 64 -0.73 -17.53 -24.80
C LYS A 64 -0.73 -17.84 -23.31
N GLY A 65 -1.03 -19.08 -22.96
CA GLY A 65 -0.98 -19.57 -21.59
C GLY A 65 -2.26 -20.27 -21.16
N GLN A 66 -2.21 -20.90 -20.00
CA GLN A 66 -3.27 -21.76 -19.47
C GLN A 66 -3.93 -21.14 -18.25
N HIS A 67 -5.16 -21.57 -17.96
CA HIS A 67 -5.90 -21.21 -16.75
C HIS A 67 -6.14 -19.70 -16.56
N ASN A 68 -6.19 -18.94 -17.67
CA ASN A 68 -6.41 -17.51 -17.61
C ASN A 68 -7.91 -17.18 -17.53
N THR A 69 -8.29 -16.20 -16.72
CA THR A 69 -9.65 -15.65 -16.68
C THR A 69 -9.65 -14.22 -17.17
N VAL A 70 -10.25 -13.98 -18.34
CA VAL A 70 -10.18 -12.71 -19.05
C VAL A 70 -11.59 -12.24 -19.39
N ILE A 71 -11.98 -11.08 -18.85
CA ILE A 71 -13.33 -10.53 -19.02
C ILE A 71 -13.25 -9.02 -19.26
N GLY A 72 -13.68 -8.56 -20.45
CA GLY A 72 -13.76 -7.14 -20.81
C GLY A 72 -13.27 -6.86 -22.22
N TRP A 73 -13.62 -5.67 -22.74
CA TRP A 73 -13.14 -5.20 -24.03
C TRP A 73 -11.61 -5.12 -24.03
N THR A 74 -10.95 -5.87 -24.92
CA THR A 74 -9.49 -5.95 -25.08
C THR A 74 -8.71 -6.33 -23.82
N ALA A 75 -9.38 -6.93 -22.82
CA ALA A 75 -8.71 -7.41 -21.62
C ALA A 75 -7.68 -8.49 -21.98
N ALA A 76 -6.49 -8.42 -21.39
CA ALA A 76 -5.35 -9.31 -21.58
C ALA A 76 -5.08 -9.69 -23.03
N ARG A 77 -5.27 -8.78 -23.99
CA ARG A 77 -4.85 -8.98 -25.37
C ARG A 77 -3.32 -8.92 -25.46
N HIS A 78 -2.74 -9.84 -26.23
CA HIS A 78 -1.30 -10.11 -26.31
C HIS A 78 -0.64 -10.36 -24.94
N LEU A 79 -1.30 -11.13 -24.06
CA LEU A 79 -0.73 -11.57 -22.79
C LEU A 79 -0.17 -13.00 -22.93
N ASP A 80 1.09 -13.20 -22.55
CA ASP A 80 1.78 -14.49 -22.58
C ASP A 80 2.10 -14.95 -21.15
N GLY A 81 1.35 -15.90 -20.63
CA GLY A 81 1.64 -16.57 -19.37
C GLY A 81 0.41 -17.20 -18.71
N ASP A 82 0.67 -17.96 -17.66
CA ASP A 82 -0.32 -18.84 -17.03
C ASP A 82 -0.95 -18.21 -15.79
N ASP A 83 -2.14 -18.70 -15.44
CA ASP A 83 -2.84 -18.43 -14.17
C ASP A 83 -3.14 -16.94 -13.91
N ASN A 84 -3.39 -16.14 -14.95
CA ASN A 84 -3.70 -14.72 -14.82
C ASN A 84 -5.20 -14.44 -14.75
N ILE A 85 -5.57 -13.39 -14.02
CA ILE A 85 -6.92 -12.83 -13.98
C ILE A 85 -6.87 -11.40 -14.52
N ALA A 86 -7.63 -11.11 -15.57
CA ALA A 86 -7.77 -9.77 -16.14
C ALA A 86 -9.26 -9.44 -16.35
N ILE A 87 -9.80 -8.59 -15.49
CA ILE A 87 -11.23 -8.26 -15.48
C ILE A 87 -11.38 -6.73 -15.57
N GLY A 88 -11.90 -6.26 -16.69
CA GLY A 88 -12.14 -4.85 -16.99
C GLY A 88 -11.67 -4.46 -18.40
N THR A 89 -12.22 -3.36 -18.91
CA THR A 89 -11.81 -2.76 -20.20
C THR A 89 -10.31 -2.48 -20.21
N ARG A 90 -9.56 -3.08 -21.15
CA ARG A 90 -8.10 -2.97 -21.27
C ARG A 90 -7.30 -3.41 -20.03
N ALA A 91 -7.87 -4.24 -19.14
CA ALA A 91 -7.13 -4.82 -18.02
C ALA A 91 -5.99 -5.69 -18.54
N ASN A 92 -4.74 -5.43 -18.14
CA ASN A 92 -3.53 -6.12 -18.61
C ASN A 92 -3.30 -6.12 -20.13
N ASP A 93 -3.97 -5.25 -20.88
CA ASP A 93 -3.83 -5.13 -22.33
C ASP A 93 -2.37 -4.78 -22.73
N ALA A 94 -1.96 -5.30 -23.88
CA ALA A 94 -0.63 -5.13 -24.45
C ALA A 94 -0.73 -5.02 -25.97
N THR A 95 0.41 -5.03 -26.66
CA THR A 95 0.46 -4.95 -28.13
C THR A 95 1.21 -6.16 -28.67
N ALA A 96 0.92 -6.56 -29.91
CA ALA A 96 1.65 -7.65 -30.57
C ALA A 96 3.17 -7.42 -30.63
N ALA A 97 3.61 -6.16 -30.73
CA ALA A 97 5.03 -5.79 -30.75
C ALA A 97 5.71 -5.94 -29.38
N THR A 98 4.94 -5.78 -28.30
CA THR A 98 5.42 -5.91 -26.93
C THR A 98 4.42 -6.71 -26.09
N PRO A 99 4.35 -8.04 -26.27
CA PRO A 99 3.45 -8.88 -25.49
C PRO A 99 3.76 -8.76 -24.00
N ARG A 100 2.74 -8.87 -23.16
CA ARG A 100 2.91 -8.87 -21.71
C ARG A 100 3.22 -10.29 -21.24
N THR A 101 4.48 -10.56 -20.92
CA THR A 101 4.90 -11.88 -20.41
C THR A 101 4.87 -11.91 -18.88
N VAL A 102 3.76 -12.35 -18.30
CA VAL A 102 3.55 -12.44 -16.84
C VAL A 102 2.71 -13.66 -16.46
N ALA A 103 2.94 -14.21 -15.28
CA ALA A 103 2.15 -15.30 -14.71
C ALA A 103 1.59 -14.95 -13.34
N LYS A 104 0.47 -15.58 -12.96
CA LYS A 104 -0.17 -15.47 -11.64
C LYS A 104 -0.57 -14.04 -11.26
N THR A 105 -0.86 -13.19 -12.24
CA THR A 105 -1.24 -11.80 -11.99
C THR A 105 -2.74 -11.63 -11.79
N VAL A 106 -3.12 -10.59 -11.06
CA VAL A 106 -4.52 -10.14 -10.94
C VAL A 106 -4.60 -8.68 -11.38
N ALA A 107 -5.38 -8.41 -12.42
CA ALA A 107 -5.68 -7.08 -12.92
C ALA A 107 -7.19 -6.86 -12.90
N LEU A 108 -7.66 -6.09 -11.92
CA LEU A 108 -9.08 -5.88 -11.65
C LEU A 108 -9.45 -4.39 -11.77
N GLY A 109 -10.12 -4.03 -12.84
CA GLY A 109 -10.49 -2.66 -13.18
C GLY A 109 -10.00 -2.26 -14.56
N SER A 110 -10.61 -1.23 -15.14
CA SER A 110 -10.23 -0.76 -16.47
C SER A 110 -8.81 -0.18 -16.48
N ASP A 111 -8.04 -0.43 -17.55
CA ASP A 111 -6.68 0.09 -17.72
C ASP A 111 -5.67 -0.33 -16.64
N THR A 112 -5.97 -1.39 -15.88
CA THR A 112 -5.05 -1.95 -14.89
C THR A 112 -3.86 -2.61 -15.56
N LYS A 113 -2.69 -2.58 -14.90
CA LYS A 113 -1.47 -3.24 -15.38
C LYS A 113 -0.73 -3.92 -14.22
N ALA A 114 -0.83 -5.24 -14.14
CA ALA A 114 0.05 -6.07 -13.33
C ALA A 114 1.23 -6.52 -14.21
N THR A 115 2.41 -5.98 -13.93
CA THR A 115 3.56 -5.99 -14.87
C THR A 115 4.70 -6.91 -14.45
N VAL A 116 4.59 -7.55 -13.30
CA VAL A 116 5.53 -8.56 -12.79
C VAL A 116 4.76 -9.79 -12.31
N ASN A 117 5.40 -10.95 -12.29
CA ASN A 117 4.76 -12.20 -11.86
C ASN A 117 4.19 -12.08 -10.44
N GLY A 118 2.98 -12.61 -10.22
CA GLY A 118 2.30 -12.56 -8.93
C GLY A 118 1.68 -11.20 -8.54
N ALA A 119 1.86 -10.15 -9.34
CA ALA A 119 1.40 -8.81 -8.98
C ALA A 119 -0.13 -8.67 -9.05
N VAL A 120 -0.66 -7.79 -8.19
CA VAL A 120 -2.10 -7.52 -8.09
C VAL A 120 -2.37 -6.03 -8.29
N ALA A 121 -3.02 -5.64 -9.39
CA ALA A 121 -3.43 -4.27 -9.67
C ALA A 121 -4.96 -4.14 -9.54
N VAL A 122 -5.43 -3.25 -8.65
CA VAL A 122 -6.86 -3.09 -8.35
C VAL A 122 -7.30 -1.63 -8.52
N GLY A 123 -8.35 -1.42 -9.31
CA GLY A 123 -8.96 -0.12 -9.58
C GLY A 123 -8.50 0.49 -10.91
N ASN A 124 -9.33 1.38 -11.47
CA ASN A 124 -9.06 1.98 -12.79
C ASN A 124 -7.63 2.59 -12.87
N LYS A 125 -6.87 2.23 -13.90
CA LYS A 125 -5.50 2.70 -14.15
C LYS A 125 -4.45 2.34 -13.08
N SER A 126 -4.73 1.40 -12.18
CA SER A 126 -3.73 0.96 -11.21
C SER A 126 -2.61 0.17 -11.90
N VAL A 127 -1.37 0.37 -11.46
CA VAL A 127 -0.18 -0.30 -11.97
C VAL A 127 0.56 -0.98 -10.83
N ALA A 128 0.71 -2.30 -10.90
CA ALA A 128 1.52 -3.11 -9.99
C ALA A 128 2.79 -3.56 -10.71
N SER A 129 3.93 -2.97 -10.35
CA SER A 129 5.24 -3.19 -10.99
C SER A 129 6.37 -3.54 -10.03
N THR A 130 6.09 -3.58 -8.74
CA THR A 130 7.08 -3.93 -7.71
C THR A 130 7.12 -5.45 -7.54
N ALA A 131 8.28 -6.06 -7.81
CA ALA A 131 8.52 -7.49 -7.65
C ALA A 131 8.66 -7.90 -6.18
N ALA A 132 8.78 -9.20 -5.94
CA ALA A 132 9.19 -9.74 -4.64
C ALA A 132 10.63 -9.32 -4.28
N GLY A 133 10.98 -9.42 -3.00
CA GLY A 133 12.32 -9.16 -2.49
C GLY A 133 12.64 -7.67 -2.30
N VAL A 134 11.62 -6.81 -2.27
CA VAL A 134 11.82 -5.37 -2.08
C VAL A 134 11.87 -5.07 -0.59
N GLU A 135 13.00 -4.52 -0.17
CA GLU A 135 13.24 -4.06 1.20
C GLU A 135 12.43 -2.78 1.47
N GLY A 136 11.74 -2.76 2.61
CA GLY A 136 11.01 -1.62 3.12
C GLY A 136 11.93 -0.56 3.72
N VAL A 137 11.45 0.68 3.71
CA VAL A 137 12.19 1.82 4.26
C VAL A 137 12.24 1.74 5.78
N ASP A 138 13.43 1.91 6.35
CA ASP A 138 13.68 2.11 7.78
C ASP A 138 14.15 3.55 8.00
N PRO A 139 13.24 4.47 8.37
CA PRO A 139 13.56 5.90 8.43
C PRO A 139 14.63 6.27 9.46
N LEU A 140 14.82 5.44 10.48
CA LEU A 140 15.79 5.68 11.56
C LEU A 140 17.09 4.90 11.35
N ASN A 141 17.16 4.04 10.32
CA ASN A 141 18.23 3.07 10.12
C ASN A 141 18.53 2.25 11.40
N ALA A 142 17.50 1.97 12.20
CA ALA A 142 17.65 1.30 13.49
C ALA A 142 17.68 -0.23 13.36
N VAL A 143 17.22 -0.77 12.24
CA VAL A 143 17.10 -2.21 12.01
C VAL A 143 18.31 -2.72 11.22
N THR A 144 19.12 -3.55 11.89
CA THR A 144 20.37 -4.08 11.37
C THR A 144 20.20 -5.22 10.36
N ALA A 145 19.09 -5.97 10.42
CA ALA A 145 18.78 -7.06 9.49
C ALA A 145 17.32 -7.01 9.06
N LYS A 146 17.10 -6.90 7.74
CA LYS A 146 15.78 -6.79 7.10
C LYS A 146 15.42 -8.02 6.29
N ASN A 147 16.06 -9.16 6.59
CA ASN A 147 15.93 -10.43 5.88
C ASN A 147 14.70 -11.27 6.30
N ASN A 148 13.63 -10.63 6.78
CA ASN A 148 12.39 -11.28 7.19
C ASN A 148 11.17 -10.64 6.50
N ALA A 149 10.02 -11.32 6.58
CA ALA A 149 8.79 -10.93 5.88
C ALA A 149 8.16 -9.63 6.41
N THR A 150 8.58 -9.13 7.57
CA THR A 150 8.14 -7.83 8.10
C THR A 150 8.77 -6.68 7.31
N TRP A 151 10.02 -6.83 6.87
CA TRP A 151 10.77 -5.77 6.22
C TRP A 151 10.98 -5.97 4.72
N THR A 152 11.06 -7.21 4.25
CA THR A 152 11.29 -7.50 2.82
C THR A 152 10.11 -8.28 2.25
N SER A 153 9.54 -7.78 1.16
CA SER A 153 8.41 -8.45 0.50
C SER A 153 8.80 -9.85 0.03
N THR A 154 7.94 -10.84 0.28
CA THR A 154 8.16 -12.21 -0.21
C THR A 154 7.51 -12.46 -1.58
N GLU A 155 6.55 -11.61 -1.95
CA GLU A 155 5.78 -11.68 -3.19
C GLU A 155 5.67 -10.29 -3.82
N ALA A 156 5.21 -10.24 -5.08
CA ALA A 156 4.98 -8.99 -5.79
C ALA A 156 3.86 -8.14 -5.15
N ALA A 157 3.91 -6.84 -5.41
CA ALA A 157 3.04 -5.89 -4.72
C ALA A 157 1.57 -5.97 -5.17
N VAL A 158 0.70 -5.61 -4.21
CA VAL A 158 -0.67 -5.18 -4.46
C VAL A 158 -0.66 -3.65 -4.66
N SER A 159 -1.10 -3.18 -5.82
CA SER A 159 -1.23 -1.75 -6.12
C SER A 159 -2.68 -1.34 -6.28
N VAL A 160 -3.04 -0.24 -5.60
CA VAL A 160 -4.35 0.43 -5.71
C VAL A 160 -4.29 1.72 -6.51
N GLY A 161 -3.17 2.01 -7.20
CA GLY A 161 -2.97 3.25 -7.95
C GLY A 161 -1.78 3.20 -8.90
N ASP A 162 -1.37 4.38 -9.35
CA ASP A 162 -0.21 4.60 -10.21
C ASP A 162 0.38 5.98 -9.88
N VAL A 163 1.34 5.98 -8.94
CA VAL A 163 1.96 7.21 -8.42
C VAL A 163 2.71 7.96 -9.52
N ALA A 164 3.28 7.25 -10.50
CA ALA A 164 3.97 7.88 -11.63
C ALA A 164 3.03 8.76 -12.47
N ASN A 165 1.72 8.50 -12.40
CA ASN A 165 0.67 9.27 -13.07
C ASN A 165 -0.25 10.03 -12.09
N ASN A 166 0.17 10.25 -10.84
CA ASN A 166 -0.61 10.93 -9.79
C ASN A 166 -1.96 10.26 -9.47
N ILE A 167 -2.04 8.94 -9.61
CA ILE A 167 -3.24 8.16 -9.28
C ILE A 167 -3.01 7.48 -7.94
N THR A 168 -3.71 7.94 -6.91
CA THR A 168 -3.70 7.31 -5.59
C THR A 168 -5.12 7.08 -5.10
N ARG A 169 -5.32 6.10 -4.22
CA ARG A 169 -6.60 5.83 -3.58
C ARG A 169 -6.42 5.72 -2.08
N GLN A 170 -7.41 6.18 -1.34
CA GLN A 170 -7.54 5.82 0.07
C GLN A 170 -7.99 4.36 0.18
N ILE A 171 -7.50 3.66 1.20
CA ILE A 171 -8.01 2.36 1.62
C ILE A 171 -8.82 2.62 2.90
N THR A 172 -10.14 2.45 2.84
CA THR A 172 -11.07 2.77 3.94
C THR A 172 -11.63 1.50 4.57
N GLY A 173 -12.20 1.61 5.78
CA GLY A 173 -12.71 0.45 6.52
C GLY A 173 -11.61 -0.43 7.14
N VAL A 174 -10.40 0.12 7.31
CA VAL A 174 -9.25 -0.59 7.86
C VAL A 174 -9.29 -0.62 9.40
N ALA A 175 -9.48 -1.80 9.98
CA ALA A 175 -9.36 -2.02 11.42
C ALA A 175 -7.92 -1.79 11.91
N ALA A 176 -7.74 -1.59 13.21
CA ALA A 176 -6.40 -1.40 13.76
C ALA A 176 -5.56 -2.68 13.60
N GLY A 177 -4.33 -2.54 13.09
CA GLY A 177 -3.39 -3.65 12.95
C GLY A 177 -2.91 -4.16 14.31
N LYS A 178 -2.64 -5.46 14.41
CA LYS A 178 -2.21 -6.16 15.62
C LYS A 178 -0.80 -6.72 15.48
N GLU A 179 -0.53 -7.41 14.38
CA GLU A 179 0.77 -8.02 14.09
C GLU A 179 1.65 -7.06 13.27
N ASP A 180 2.97 -7.28 13.24
CA ASP A 180 3.93 -6.37 12.57
C ASP A 180 3.72 -6.24 11.04
N THR A 181 2.99 -7.19 10.42
CA THR A 181 2.68 -7.21 8.99
C THR A 181 1.27 -6.68 8.68
N ASP A 182 0.51 -6.24 9.68
CA ASP A 182 -0.81 -5.66 9.47
C ASP A 182 -0.70 -4.21 8.99
N VAL A 183 -1.67 -3.78 8.18
CA VAL A 183 -1.78 -2.37 7.81
C VAL A 183 -2.16 -1.52 9.04
N VAL A 184 -1.54 -0.35 9.16
CA VAL A 184 -1.83 0.63 10.23
C VAL A 184 -2.95 1.57 9.78
N ASN A 185 -3.93 1.83 10.65
CA ASN A 185 -4.94 2.84 10.39
C ASN A 185 -4.60 4.21 11.02
N VAL A 186 -5.35 5.25 10.63
CA VAL A 186 -5.10 6.63 11.09
C VAL A 186 -5.26 6.80 12.61
N ALA A 187 -6.07 5.98 13.27
CA ALA A 187 -6.25 6.07 14.73
C ALA A 187 -4.99 5.65 15.49
N GLN A 188 -4.30 4.59 15.04
CA GLN A 188 -3.02 4.16 15.60
C GLN A 188 -1.96 5.25 15.42
N LEU A 189 -1.87 5.87 14.24
CA LEU A 189 -0.94 6.98 14.00
C LEU A 189 -1.24 8.20 14.89
N LYS A 190 -2.52 8.55 15.06
CA LYS A 190 -2.94 9.63 15.97
C LYS A 190 -2.59 9.34 17.43
N ALA A 191 -2.67 8.08 17.87
CA ALA A 191 -2.28 7.70 19.22
C ALA A 191 -0.79 7.97 19.47
N VAL A 192 0.08 7.68 18.49
CA VAL A 192 1.51 8.03 18.54
C VAL A 192 1.71 9.54 18.56
N ALA A 193 1.05 10.28 17.66
CA ALA A 193 1.15 11.75 17.62
C ALA A 193 0.73 12.41 18.95
N SER A 194 -0.28 11.87 19.63
CA SER A 194 -0.72 12.36 20.94
C SER A 194 0.36 12.22 22.02
N GLN A 195 1.13 11.13 22.01
CA GLN A 195 2.22 10.92 22.98
C GLN A 195 3.36 11.94 22.79
N ILE A 196 3.65 12.33 21.55
CA ILE A 196 4.67 13.34 21.25
C ILE A 196 4.22 14.70 21.78
N THR A 197 2.96 15.09 21.57
CA THR A 197 2.42 16.37 22.07
C THR A 197 2.41 16.42 23.59
N THR A 198 2.07 15.33 24.28
CA THR A 198 2.09 15.30 25.76
C THR A 198 3.51 15.48 26.32
N GLN A 199 4.53 14.89 25.70
CA GLN A 199 5.92 15.08 26.12
C GLN A 199 6.43 16.51 25.91
N ALA A 200 5.91 17.23 24.90
CA ALA A 200 6.26 18.63 24.66
C ALA A 200 5.55 19.63 25.59
N VAL A 201 4.46 19.22 26.28
CA VAL A 201 3.53 20.13 26.99
C VAL A 201 3.21 19.63 28.42
N ALA A 202 4.15 18.97 29.09
CA ALA A 202 4.01 18.78 30.54
C ALA A 202 4.25 20.13 31.25
N THR A 203 3.23 20.99 31.29
CA THR A 203 3.24 22.36 31.80
C THR A 203 2.96 22.48 33.29
N THR A 204 2.89 21.36 34.01
CA THR A 204 2.73 21.40 35.46
C THR A 204 4.05 21.83 36.10
N PRO A 205 4.03 22.79 37.04
CA PRO A 205 5.23 23.33 37.67
C PRO A 205 6.16 22.24 38.19
N LEU A 206 7.46 22.40 37.96
CA LEU A 206 8.49 21.62 38.62
C LEU A 206 8.60 22.04 40.08
N LYS A 207 9.04 21.10 40.94
CA LYS A 207 9.29 21.43 42.34
C LYS A 207 10.46 22.40 42.44
N VAL A 208 10.22 23.58 42.99
CA VAL A 208 11.25 24.57 43.30
C VAL A 208 11.65 24.43 44.77
N GLY A 209 12.94 24.42 45.06
CA GLY A 209 13.44 24.35 46.41
C GLY A 209 13.27 25.67 47.14
N ASP A 210 12.73 25.59 48.35
CA ASP A 210 12.43 26.69 49.27
C ASP A 210 13.49 26.84 50.38
N GLY A 211 14.53 26.01 50.38
CA GLY A 211 15.52 25.96 51.45
C GLY A 211 15.12 25.08 52.64
N ASN A 212 13.90 24.52 52.64
CA ASN A 212 13.39 23.69 53.73
C ASN A 212 13.51 22.19 53.43
N ASN A 213 13.49 21.38 54.49
CA ASN A 213 13.48 19.91 54.41
C ASN A 213 14.59 19.32 53.51
N GLY A 214 15.76 19.97 53.47
CA GLY A 214 16.91 19.55 52.67
C GLY A 214 16.85 19.93 51.18
N ASN A 215 15.86 20.71 50.74
CA ASN A 215 15.79 21.19 49.36
C ASN A 215 16.67 22.45 49.19
N PRO A 216 17.43 22.59 48.09
CA PRO A 216 18.25 23.78 47.86
C PRO A 216 17.39 25.00 47.55
N ALA A 217 17.56 26.08 48.30
CA ALA A 217 16.86 27.35 48.03
C ALA A 217 17.18 27.89 46.63
N GLY A 218 16.16 28.40 45.95
CA GLY A 218 16.32 29.13 44.69
C GLY A 218 16.77 28.31 43.49
N LYS A 219 16.57 26.99 43.55
CA LYS A 219 16.83 26.08 42.42
C LYS A 219 15.59 25.31 42.07
N VAL A 220 15.39 25.10 40.77
CA VAL A 220 14.50 24.03 40.29
C VAL A 220 15.14 22.70 40.70
N ILE A 221 14.41 21.89 41.46
CA ILE A 221 14.91 20.58 41.92
C ILE A 221 14.99 19.67 40.69
N THR A 222 16.07 18.89 40.59
CA THR A 222 16.26 17.94 39.49
C THR A 222 15.03 17.05 39.37
N PRO A 223 14.32 17.09 38.23
CA PRO A 223 13.08 16.34 38.08
C PRO A 223 13.34 14.82 38.13
N THR A 224 12.47 14.08 38.81
CA THR A 224 12.56 12.62 38.93
C THR A 224 11.17 11.99 38.79
N GLY A 225 11.11 10.68 38.52
CA GLY A 225 9.83 9.96 38.36
C GLY A 225 8.95 10.57 37.26
N ALA A 226 7.70 10.88 37.58
CA ALA A 226 6.73 11.49 36.66
C ALA A 226 7.16 12.87 36.12
N ASP A 227 8.12 13.53 36.78
CA ASP A 227 8.60 14.86 36.41
C ASP A 227 9.87 14.82 35.54
N ALA A 228 10.52 13.66 35.37
CA ALA A 228 11.86 13.53 34.77
C ALA A 228 11.98 14.13 33.36
N ASN A 229 10.89 14.16 32.60
CA ASN A 229 10.84 14.68 31.23
C ASN A 229 10.17 16.07 31.13
N LYS A 230 9.84 16.71 32.25
CA LYS A 230 9.25 18.05 32.26
C LYS A 230 10.30 19.11 31.94
N LEU A 231 9.89 20.13 31.18
CA LEU A 231 10.68 21.34 30.98
C LEU A 231 10.36 22.33 32.10
N ALA A 232 11.38 23.05 32.59
CA ALA A 232 11.14 24.17 33.49
C ALA A 232 10.32 25.24 32.79
N THR A 233 9.23 25.66 33.43
CA THR A 233 8.37 26.75 32.95
C THR A 233 8.91 28.11 33.40
N ALA A 234 8.44 29.19 32.78
CA ALA A 234 8.74 30.54 33.26
C ALA A 234 8.28 30.76 34.72
N GLY A 235 7.20 30.09 35.14
CA GLY A 235 6.73 30.11 36.53
C GLY A 235 7.70 29.44 37.49
N ASP A 236 8.27 28.29 37.11
CA ASP A 236 9.29 27.59 37.91
C ASP A 236 10.53 28.45 38.11
N ILE A 237 10.96 29.13 37.04
CA ILE A 237 12.10 30.05 37.06
C ILE A 237 11.79 31.25 37.96
N ALA A 238 10.61 31.86 37.84
CA ALA A 238 10.20 32.99 38.67
C ALA A 238 10.15 32.60 40.16
N ASN A 239 9.58 31.44 40.49
CA ASN A 239 9.54 30.92 41.85
C ASN A 239 10.96 30.63 42.38
N ALA A 240 11.85 30.08 41.55
CA ALA A 240 13.24 29.86 41.94
C ALA A 240 13.96 31.19 42.24
N ILE A 241 13.76 32.22 41.43
CA ILE A 241 14.32 33.55 41.69
C ILE A 241 13.77 34.11 43.02
N ASN A 242 12.47 34.06 43.23
CA ASN A 242 11.84 34.57 44.47
C ASN A 242 12.34 33.81 45.71
N ASN A 243 12.55 32.49 45.61
CA ASN A 243 13.05 31.67 46.70
C ASN A 243 14.59 31.71 46.87
N SER A 244 15.31 32.36 45.97
CA SER A 244 16.78 32.46 46.04
C SER A 244 17.28 33.53 47.01
N GLY A 245 16.38 34.39 47.51
CA GLY A 245 16.75 35.58 48.28
C GLY A 245 17.45 36.65 47.43
N PHE A 246 17.32 36.58 46.09
CA PHE A 246 17.86 37.56 45.17
C PHE A 246 17.19 38.92 45.38
N ASN A 247 18.01 39.90 45.79
CA ASN A 247 17.62 41.28 46.00
C ASN A 247 18.29 42.17 44.96
N ILE A 248 17.53 43.08 44.35
CA ILE A 248 18.09 44.13 43.48
C ILE A 248 18.22 45.41 44.29
N ASP A 249 19.43 45.96 44.36
CA ASP A 249 19.69 47.31 44.86
C ASP A 249 19.77 48.28 43.67
N ALA A 250 18.81 49.19 43.58
CA ALA A 250 18.79 50.24 42.58
C ALA A 250 18.67 51.60 43.25
N GLY A 251 19.76 52.36 43.26
CA GLY A 251 19.80 53.70 43.84
C GLY A 251 19.75 53.73 45.38
N GLY A 252 20.18 52.67 46.07
CA GLY A 252 20.20 52.59 47.53
C GLY A 252 18.91 52.06 48.15
N ASN A 253 17.95 51.63 47.32
CA ASN A 253 16.73 50.95 47.75
C ASN A 253 16.74 49.49 47.30
N VAL A 254 16.51 48.58 48.25
CA VAL A 254 16.32 47.16 47.99
C VAL A 254 14.87 46.90 47.59
N VAL A 255 14.65 46.35 46.39
CA VAL A 255 13.33 45.86 45.94
C VAL A 255 13.41 44.34 45.83
N GLY A 256 12.55 43.63 46.59
CA GLY A 256 12.53 42.15 46.64
C GLY A 256 12.26 41.51 48.01
N SER A 257 12.00 42.27 49.08
CA SER A 257 11.71 41.70 50.41
C SER A 257 10.43 40.85 50.41
N HIS A 258 10.55 39.53 50.32
CA HIS A 258 9.53 38.62 50.82
C HIS A 258 9.89 38.24 52.26
N THR A 259 9.21 38.87 53.23
CA THR A 259 9.12 38.33 54.59
C THR A 259 8.26 37.07 54.52
N VAL A 260 8.83 35.99 55.08
CA VAL A 260 8.30 34.61 55.19
C VAL A 260 6.81 34.55 55.49
#